data_AF-A0A7J7BVW7-F1
#
_entry.id   AF-A0A7J7BVW7-F1
#
_cell.length_a   1.000
_cell.length_b   1.000
_cell.length_c   1.000
_cell.angle_alpha   90.00
_cell.angle_beta   90.00
_cell.angle_gamma   90.00
#
_symmetry.space_group_name_H-M   'P 1'
#
loop_
_entity.id
_entity.type
_entity.pdbx_description
1 polymer ?
#
loop_
_entity_poly.entity_id
_entity_poly.type
_entity_poly.pdbx_seq_one_letter_code
_entity_poly.pdbx_strand_id
1 'polypeptide(L)'
;MTGTSDELFDYIAEALAKFVATESEDFHLPPGRQRELGFTFSFPVRQTSIASGNLMKWMKGFSIEDAVGEDVVGELTRAMERKGLDMRVTALVNDTIGKLAVGRYYNNEVIAAVILGTGTNAAYVERAHAIPKWHGLLPKSGEMVIVRLLIFNCTCWGNFRSSHLPLTEYDQALDAETLNAGEQASIFEKIISGMYLGEIVRRVLHKMAEEAAFFGDVPPKLQIPFVLRTPHMSAMHHDTSPDLKVVGSKLKDILEISNTSLKTRKVVVELCDIVATRGARLSAAGILGILKKTHSGTGKS
;
A
#
# COMPACT_ATOMS: atom_id res chain seq x y z
N MET A 1 13.18 -7.26 -7.97
CA MET A 1 13.00 -8.32 -8.98
C MET A 1 13.25 -7.69 -10.34
N THR A 2 14.19 -8.27 -11.08
CA THR A 2 14.62 -7.85 -12.41
C THR A 2 14.48 -9.06 -13.33
N GLY A 3 13.97 -8.86 -14.54
CA GLY A 3 13.67 -9.94 -15.50
C GLY A 3 12.85 -9.39 -16.65
N THR A 4 12.29 -10.27 -17.46
CA THR A 4 11.39 -9.89 -18.57
C THR A 4 9.92 -9.98 -18.16
N SER A 5 9.07 -9.28 -18.90
CA SER A 5 7.61 -9.37 -18.78
C SER A 5 7.14 -10.82 -18.94
N ASP A 6 7.64 -11.51 -19.99
CA ASP A 6 7.28 -12.90 -20.27
C ASP A 6 7.62 -13.85 -19.10
N GLU A 7 8.80 -13.72 -18.48
CA GLU A 7 9.18 -14.54 -17.33
C GLU A 7 8.21 -14.36 -16.15
N LEU A 8 7.82 -13.13 -15.85
CA LEU A 8 6.88 -12.83 -14.77
C LEU A 8 5.50 -13.42 -15.05
N PHE A 9 4.94 -13.15 -16.23
CA PHE A 9 3.58 -13.58 -16.56
C PHE A 9 3.49 -15.09 -16.82
N ASP A 10 4.52 -15.72 -17.39
CA ASP A 10 4.59 -17.17 -17.52
C ASP A 10 4.67 -17.88 -16.17
N TYR A 11 5.41 -17.32 -15.21
CA TYR A 11 5.44 -17.83 -13.85
C TYR A 11 4.04 -17.76 -13.19
N ILE A 12 3.33 -16.64 -13.37
CA ILE A 12 1.95 -16.48 -12.87
C ILE A 12 1.01 -17.50 -13.53
N ALA A 13 1.07 -17.64 -14.85
CA ALA A 13 0.23 -18.59 -15.60
C ALA A 13 0.53 -20.04 -15.22
N GLU A 14 1.78 -20.41 -15.01
CA GLU A 14 2.15 -21.75 -14.54
C GLU A 14 1.63 -22.04 -13.13
N ALA A 15 1.75 -21.08 -12.21
CA ALA A 15 1.19 -21.20 -10.87
C ALA A 15 -0.35 -21.34 -10.92
N LEU A 16 -1.01 -20.59 -11.81
CA LEU A 16 -2.45 -20.68 -12.02
C LEU A 16 -2.86 -22.06 -12.58
N ALA A 17 -2.11 -22.61 -13.53
CA ALA A 17 -2.36 -23.95 -14.06
C ALA A 17 -2.26 -25.03 -12.99
N LYS A 18 -1.22 -24.96 -12.15
CA LYS A 18 -1.05 -25.88 -11.02
C LYS A 18 -2.21 -25.76 -10.02
N PHE A 19 -2.68 -24.55 -9.76
CA PHE A 19 -3.82 -24.32 -8.87
C PHE A 19 -5.11 -24.92 -9.43
N VAL A 20 -5.44 -24.66 -10.70
CA VAL A 20 -6.64 -25.20 -11.36
C VAL A 20 -6.61 -26.73 -11.39
N ALA A 21 -5.45 -27.35 -11.56
CA ALA A 21 -5.30 -28.80 -11.53
C ALA A 21 -5.57 -29.44 -10.14
N THR A 22 -5.64 -28.64 -9.07
CA THR A 22 -5.95 -29.11 -7.71
C THR A 22 -7.41 -28.93 -7.29
N GLU A 23 -8.25 -28.38 -8.16
CA GLU A 23 -9.69 -28.20 -7.90
C GLU A 23 -10.39 -29.57 -7.72
N SER A 24 -11.31 -29.67 -6.76
CA SER A 24 -12.17 -30.85 -6.63
C SER A 24 -13.24 -30.86 -7.74
N GLU A 25 -13.82 -32.03 -8.01
CA GLU A 25 -14.85 -32.19 -9.04
C GLU A 25 -16.05 -31.25 -8.85
N ASP A 26 -16.32 -30.82 -7.61
CA ASP A 26 -17.39 -29.88 -7.26
C ASP A 26 -17.20 -28.47 -7.86
N PHE A 27 -15.95 -28.12 -8.23
CA PHE A 27 -15.61 -26.83 -8.82
C PHE A 27 -15.39 -26.91 -10.34
N HIS A 28 -15.60 -28.08 -10.95
CA HIS A 28 -15.57 -28.20 -12.40
C HIS A 28 -16.70 -27.39 -13.04
N LEU A 29 -16.32 -26.52 -13.97
CA LEU A 29 -17.29 -25.73 -14.70
C LEU A 29 -18.15 -26.60 -15.62
N PRO A 30 -19.43 -26.24 -15.83
CA PRO A 30 -20.27 -26.87 -16.84
C PRO A 30 -19.63 -26.80 -18.23
N PRO A 31 -19.86 -27.80 -19.10
CA PRO A 31 -19.38 -27.77 -20.49
C PRO A 31 -19.81 -26.47 -21.20
N GLY A 32 -18.86 -25.83 -21.89
CA GLY A 32 -19.11 -24.59 -22.65
C GLY A 32 -19.01 -23.30 -21.83
N ARG A 33 -18.64 -23.36 -20.55
CA ARG A 33 -18.27 -22.18 -19.76
C ARG A 33 -16.75 -22.07 -19.60
N GLN A 34 -16.22 -20.95 -20.08
CA GLN A 34 -14.85 -20.55 -19.84
C GLN A 34 -14.69 -20.03 -18.40
N ARG A 35 -13.55 -20.34 -17.76
CA ARG A 35 -13.24 -19.82 -16.41
C ARG A 35 -13.05 -18.31 -16.46
N GLU A 36 -13.56 -17.62 -15.45
CA GLU A 36 -13.44 -16.17 -15.33
C GLU A 36 -12.44 -15.81 -14.22
N LEU A 37 -11.52 -14.90 -14.50
CA LEU A 37 -10.47 -14.46 -13.58
C LEU A 37 -10.59 -12.97 -13.28
N GLY A 38 -10.68 -12.64 -12.00
CA GLY A 38 -10.43 -11.29 -11.50
C GLY A 38 -8.94 -11.09 -11.23
N PHE A 39 -8.28 -10.27 -12.03
CA PHE A 39 -6.85 -10.02 -11.90
C PHE A 39 -6.58 -8.79 -11.04
N THR A 40 -6.16 -9.00 -9.79
CA THR A 40 -5.76 -7.90 -8.91
C THR A 40 -4.31 -7.53 -9.15
N PHE A 41 -4.06 -6.33 -9.68
CA PHE A 41 -2.71 -5.86 -10.00
C PHE A 41 -2.37 -4.56 -9.26
N SER A 42 -1.65 -4.69 -8.14
CA SER A 42 -1.38 -3.61 -7.18
C SER A 42 -0.18 -2.73 -7.53
N PHE A 43 -0.14 -2.26 -8.77
CA PHE A 43 0.81 -1.28 -9.29
C PHE A 43 0.08 -0.12 -9.98
N PRO A 44 0.74 1.04 -10.19
CA PRO A 44 0.17 2.14 -10.94
C PRO A 44 -0.15 1.71 -12.38
N VAL A 45 -1.44 1.59 -12.69
CA VAL A 45 -1.93 1.23 -14.01
C VAL A 45 -2.86 2.31 -14.53
N ARG A 46 -2.69 2.69 -15.80
CA ARG A 46 -3.66 3.49 -16.55
C ARG A 46 -4.71 2.54 -17.12
N GLN A 47 -5.76 2.29 -16.34
CA GLN A 47 -6.86 1.43 -16.74
C GLN A 47 -7.66 2.06 -17.90
N THR A 48 -7.79 1.33 -19.00
CA THR A 48 -8.49 1.78 -20.22
C THR A 48 -9.88 1.17 -20.36
N SER A 49 -10.10 -0.01 -19.77
CA SER A 49 -11.41 -0.65 -19.64
C SER A 49 -11.47 -1.50 -18.36
N ILE A 50 -12.60 -2.16 -18.08
CA ILE A 50 -12.69 -3.08 -16.93
C ILE A 50 -11.67 -4.21 -17.01
N ALA A 51 -11.27 -4.65 -18.20
CA ALA A 51 -10.36 -5.78 -18.43
C ALA A 51 -9.14 -5.38 -19.27
N SER A 52 -8.66 -4.14 -19.15
CA SER A 52 -7.41 -3.70 -19.80
C SER A 52 -6.77 -2.52 -19.06
N GLY A 53 -5.44 -2.49 -19.01
CA GLY A 53 -4.75 -1.37 -18.38
C GLY A 53 -3.24 -1.39 -18.59
N ASN A 54 -2.70 -0.23 -18.97
CA ASN A 54 -1.28 -0.05 -19.22
C ASN A 54 -0.50 0.18 -17.92
N LEU A 55 0.52 -0.60 -17.63
CA LEU A 55 1.42 -0.33 -16.50
C LEU A 55 2.10 1.04 -16.69
N MET A 56 2.06 1.90 -15.68
CA MET A 56 2.72 3.21 -15.76
C MET A 56 4.15 3.18 -15.24
N LYS A 57 4.37 2.49 -14.12
CA LYS A 57 5.64 2.48 -13.39
C LYS A 57 5.66 1.32 -12.42
N TRP A 58 6.80 0.63 -12.33
CA TRP A 58 7.02 -0.32 -11.25
C TRP A 58 7.30 0.38 -9.91
N MET A 59 6.84 -0.26 -8.83
CA MET A 59 7.11 0.17 -7.46
C MET A 59 7.58 -1.03 -6.63
N LYS A 60 7.84 -0.84 -5.33
CA LYS A 60 8.13 -1.94 -4.39
C LYS A 60 9.35 -2.80 -4.78
N GLY A 61 10.35 -2.22 -5.47
CA GLY A 61 11.58 -2.91 -5.86
C GLY A 61 11.44 -3.84 -7.09
N PHE A 62 10.36 -3.71 -7.87
CA PHE A 62 10.23 -4.31 -9.20
C PHE A 62 10.88 -3.40 -10.25
N SER A 63 11.53 -4.01 -11.24
CA SER A 63 12.13 -3.32 -12.38
C SER A 63 12.14 -4.25 -13.59
N ILE A 64 11.05 -4.24 -14.34
CA ILE A 64 10.84 -5.03 -15.57
C ILE A 64 10.50 -4.02 -16.66
N GLU A 65 11.51 -3.59 -17.42
CA GLU A 65 11.42 -2.41 -18.29
C GLU A 65 10.44 -2.59 -19.45
N ASP A 66 10.41 -3.80 -20.04
CA ASP A 66 9.58 -4.18 -21.18
C ASP A 66 8.07 -4.23 -20.84
N ALA A 67 7.70 -4.37 -19.57
CA ALA A 67 6.30 -4.31 -19.14
C ALA A 67 5.77 -2.87 -18.98
N VAL A 68 6.63 -1.85 -18.93
CA VAL A 68 6.21 -0.46 -18.68
C VAL A 68 5.57 0.11 -19.95
N GLY A 69 4.33 0.57 -19.84
CA GLY A 69 3.51 1.05 -20.96
C GLY A 69 2.60 -0.03 -21.56
N GLU A 70 2.87 -1.30 -21.28
CA GLU A 70 2.13 -2.43 -21.87
C GLU A 70 0.86 -2.80 -21.09
N ASP A 71 -0.10 -3.39 -21.79
CA ASP A 71 -1.36 -3.87 -21.19
C ASP A 71 -1.15 -5.18 -20.43
N VAL A 72 -1.16 -5.09 -19.10
CA VAL A 72 -0.89 -6.22 -18.20
C VAL A 72 -1.93 -7.34 -18.32
N VAL A 73 -3.14 -7.04 -18.77
CA VAL A 73 -4.16 -8.07 -19.03
C VAL A 73 -3.83 -8.84 -20.29
N GLY A 74 -3.37 -8.12 -21.33
CA GLY A 74 -2.89 -8.73 -22.57
C GLY A 74 -1.70 -9.65 -22.33
N GLU A 75 -0.73 -9.21 -21.51
CA GLU A 75 0.44 -10.04 -21.15
C GLU A 75 0.03 -11.32 -20.41
N LEU A 76 -0.83 -11.22 -19.40
CA LEU A 76 -1.31 -12.39 -18.68
C LEU A 76 -2.12 -13.32 -19.59
N THR A 77 -2.92 -12.77 -20.51
CA THR A 77 -3.71 -13.55 -21.46
C THR A 77 -2.81 -14.36 -22.40
N ARG A 78 -1.77 -13.74 -22.97
CA ARG A 78 -0.76 -14.44 -23.78
C ARG A 78 -0.05 -15.54 -23.00
N ALA A 79 0.32 -15.28 -21.74
CA ALA A 79 0.94 -16.28 -20.89
C ALA A 79 0.00 -17.47 -20.60
N MET A 80 -1.29 -17.21 -20.34
CA MET A 80 -2.29 -18.27 -20.17
C MET A 80 -2.48 -19.11 -21.43
N GLU A 81 -2.53 -18.47 -22.61
CA GLU A 81 -2.61 -19.16 -23.91
C GLU A 81 -1.38 -20.07 -24.15
N ARG A 82 -0.16 -19.59 -23.87
CA ARG A 82 1.08 -20.39 -23.95
C ARG A 82 1.07 -21.62 -23.04
N LYS A 83 0.36 -21.55 -21.90
CA LYS A 83 0.22 -22.66 -20.95
C LYS A 83 -1.04 -23.51 -21.20
N GLY A 84 -1.84 -23.21 -22.22
CA GLY A 84 -3.06 -23.95 -22.56
C GLY A 84 -4.20 -23.79 -21.56
N LEU A 85 -4.25 -22.67 -20.84
CA LEU A 85 -5.31 -22.38 -19.86
C LEU A 85 -6.54 -21.75 -20.52
N ASP A 86 -7.67 -22.45 -20.52
CA ASP A 86 -8.96 -21.91 -20.96
C ASP A 86 -9.59 -21.02 -19.88
N MET A 87 -9.08 -19.79 -19.78
CA MET A 87 -9.49 -18.79 -18.80
C MET A 87 -9.53 -17.39 -19.43
N ARG A 88 -10.46 -16.56 -18.98
CA ARG A 88 -10.61 -15.17 -19.41
C ARG A 88 -10.49 -14.21 -18.24
N VAL A 89 -9.62 -13.22 -18.38
CA VAL A 89 -9.59 -12.09 -17.45
C VAL A 89 -10.82 -11.22 -17.68
N THR A 90 -11.72 -11.17 -16.70
CA THR A 90 -12.97 -10.40 -16.80
C THR A 90 -12.88 -9.04 -16.12
N ALA A 91 -11.96 -8.88 -15.18
CA ALA A 91 -11.73 -7.63 -14.50
C ALA A 91 -10.27 -7.48 -14.08
N LEU A 92 -9.65 -6.36 -14.46
CA LEU A 92 -8.44 -5.83 -13.87
C LEU A 92 -8.84 -4.95 -12.68
N VAL A 93 -8.32 -5.28 -11.50
CA VAL A 93 -8.78 -4.73 -10.24
C VAL A 93 -7.60 -4.18 -9.45
N ASN A 94 -7.76 -3.00 -8.84
CA ASN A 94 -6.85 -2.56 -7.79
C ASN A 94 -7.22 -3.24 -6.46
N ASP A 95 -6.23 -3.62 -5.64
CA ASP A 95 -6.46 -4.30 -4.35
C ASP A 95 -7.45 -3.58 -3.43
N THR A 96 -7.44 -2.25 -3.42
CA THR A 96 -8.37 -1.47 -2.59
C THR A 96 -9.80 -1.50 -3.15
N ILE A 97 -9.98 -1.61 -4.48
CA ILE A 97 -11.28 -1.88 -5.11
C ILE A 97 -11.75 -3.28 -4.74
N GLY A 98 -10.89 -4.28 -4.86
CA GLY A 98 -11.22 -5.66 -4.50
C GLY A 98 -11.72 -5.74 -3.06
N LYS A 99 -11.03 -5.06 -2.13
CA LYS A 99 -11.49 -4.94 -0.72
C LYS A 99 -12.84 -4.25 -0.60
N LEU A 100 -13.07 -3.16 -1.32
CA LEU A 100 -14.35 -2.46 -1.30
C LEU A 100 -15.49 -3.33 -1.85
N ALA A 101 -15.26 -4.02 -2.96
CA ALA A 101 -16.23 -4.89 -3.61
C ALA A 101 -16.61 -6.06 -2.71
N VAL A 102 -15.64 -6.74 -2.09
CA VAL A 102 -15.90 -7.80 -1.11
C VAL A 102 -16.64 -7.27 0.11
N GLY A 103 -16.24 -6.10 0.63
CA GLY A 103 -16.95 -5.47 1.75
C GLY A 103 -18.41 -5.19 1.42
N ARG A 104 -18.67 -4.67 0.22
CA ARG A 104 -20.03 -4.34 -0.25
C ARG A 104 -20.85 -5.58 -0.59
N TYR A 105 -20.22 -6.67 -1.01
CA TYR A 105 -20.87 -7.97 -1.22
C TYR A 105 -21.51 -8.50 0.08
N TYR A 106 -20.83 -8.36 1.22
CA TYR A 106 -21.37 -8.77 2.51
C TYR A 106 -22.22 -7.70 3.20
N ASN A 107 -21.94 -6.41 2.96
CA ASN A 107 -22.66 -5.30 3.58
C ASN A 107 -22.82 -4.11 2.62
N ASN A 108 -24.06 -3.86 2.19
CA ASN A 108 -24.40 -2.74 1.29
C ASN A 108 -24.16 -1.34 1.88
N GLU A 109 -23.92 -1.20 3.19
CA GLU A 109 -23.59 0.06 3.85
C GLU A 109 -22.11 0.45 3.71
N VAL A 110 -21.26 -0.45 3.18
CA VAL A 110 -19.84 -0.14 2.96
C VAL A 110 -19.71 0.92 1.86
N ILE A 111 -19.17 2.08 2.24
CA ILE A 111 -18.95 3.24 1.36
C ILE A 111 -17.48 3.51 1.03
N ALA A 112 -16.54 2.93 1.79
CA ALA A 112 -15.11 3.12 1.60
C ALA A 112 -14.30 1.91 2.07
N ALA A 113 -13.13 1.71 1.44
CA ALA A 113 -12.14 0.73 1.82
C ALA A 113 -10.77 1.40 1.90
N VAL A 114 -9.99 1.00 2.88
CA VAL A 114 -8.69 1.61 3.18
C VAL A 114 -7.66 0.51 3.40
N ILE A 115 -6.49 0.67 2.79
CA ILE A 115 -5.31 -0.16 3.01
C ILE A 115 -4.30 0.63 3.85
N LEU A 116 -3.96 0.10 5.02
CA LEU A 116 -2.89 0.57 5.89
C LEU A 116 -1.92 -0.60 6.12
N GLY A 117 -0.89 -0.71 5.27
CA GLY A 117 0.09 -1.79 5.33
C GLY A 117 1.47 -1.26 4.98
N THR A 118 2.25 -2.03 4.20
CA THR A 118 3.55 -1.55 3.68
C THR A 118 3.38 -0.24 2.91
N GLY A 119 2.40 -0.19 2.01
CA GLY A 119 1.93 1.06 1.40
C GLY A 119 0.55 1.43 1.93
N THR A 120 -0.02 2.49 1.36
CA THR A 120 -1.35 2.93 1.75
C THR A 120 -2.19 3.40 0.57
N ASN A 121 -3.48 3.02 0.57
CA ASN A 121 -4.42 3.45 -0.45
C ASN A 121 -5.86 3.52 0.10
N ALA A 122 -6.75 4.24 -0.59
CA ALA A 122 -8.16 4.34 -0.25
C ALA A 122 -9.05 4.35 -1.50
N ALA A 123 -10.18 3.67 -1.41
CA ALA A 123 -11.24 3.63 -2.42
C ALA A 123 -12.59 3.94 -1.76
N TYR A 124 -13.50 4.61 -2.47
CA TYR A 124 -14.83 4.90 -1.95
C TYR A 124 -15.90 4.90 -3.04
N VAL A 125 -17.17 4.90 -2.65
CA VAL A 125 -18.30 5.01 -3.59
C VAL A 125 -18.69 6.48 -3.71
N GLU A 126 -18.72 7.00 -4.93
CA GLU A 126 -19.12 8.38 -5.21
C GLU A 126 -20.26 8.38 -6.24
N ARG A 127 -21.00 9.49 -6.28
CA ARG A 127 -22.04 9.66 -7.29
C ARG A 127 -21.42 10.02 -8.63
N ALA A 128 -21.81 9.29 -9.68
CA ALA A 128 -21.23 9.47 -11.01
C ALA A 128 -21.38 10.90 -11.56
N HIS A 129 -22.50 11.58 -11.24
CA HIS A 129 -22.75 12.96 -11.64
C HIS A 129 -21.90 14.00 -10.90
N ALA A 130 -21.33 13.66 -9.74
CA ALA A 130 -20.51 14.56 -8.93
C ALA A 130 -19.05 14.61 -9.44
N ILE A 131 -18.80 14.13 -10.65
CA ILE A 131 -17.49 13.98 -11.26
C ILE A 131 -17.41 14.81 -12.55
N PRO A 132 -16.96 16.06 -12.49
CA PRO A 132 -16.93 16.95 -13.66
C PRO A 132 -16.06 16.43 -14.81
N LYS A 133 -15.04 15.60 -14.52
CA LYS A 133 -14.14 15.06 -15.54
C LYS A 133 -14.67 13.80 -16.24
N TRP A 134 -15.73 13.18 -15.73
CA TRP A 134 -16.31 11.99 -16.32
C TRP A 134 -17.35 12.36 -17.37
N HIS A 135 -17.10 11.97 -18.62
CA HIS A 135 -18.00 12.22 -19.76
C HIS A 135 -18.49 10.92 -20.41
N GLY A 136 -18.16 9.76 -19.80
CA GLY A 136 -18.53 8.44 -20.31
C GLY A 136 -19.95 8.02 -19.92
N LEU A 137 -20.36 6.84 -20.40
CA LEU A 137 -21.65 6.25 -20.04
C LEU A 137 -21.76 6.03 -18.53
N LEU A 138 -22.91 6.37 -17.96
CA LEU A 138 -23.17 6.19 -16.53
C LEU A 138 -23.41 4.71 -16.22
N PRO A 139 -22.92 4.22 -15.07
CA PRO A 139 -23.23 2.86 -14.61
C PRO A 139 -24.72 2.71 -14.34
N LYS A 140 -25.25 1.47 -14.48
CA LYS A 140 -26.69 1.15 -14.34
C LYS A 140 -27.32 1.64 -13.03
N SER A 141 -26.55 1.70 -11.94
CA SER A 141 -27.01 2.14 -10.62
C SER A 141 -26.91 3.66 -10.40
N GLY A 142 -26.27 4.41 -11.30
CA GLY A 142 -25.89 5.82 -11.06
C GLY A 142 -24.80 6.02 -9.99
N GLU A 143 -24.41 4.95 -9.29
CA GLU A 143 -23.28 4.89 -8.36
C GLU A 143 -22.02 4.54 -9.13
N MET A 144 -20.96 5.33 -8.95
CA MET A 144 -19.64 5.01 -9.47
C MET A 144 -18.72 4.69 -8.30
N VAL A 145 -18.06 3.53 -8.34
CA VAL A 145 -16.95 3.30 -7.42
C VAL A 145 -15.81 4.23 -7.83
N ILE A 146 -15.65 5.34 -7.11
CA ILE A 146 -14.45 6.17 -7.19
C ILE A 146 -13.45 5.60 -6.21
N VAL A 147 -12.57 4.75 -6.72
CA VAL A 147 -11.19 5.02 -6.35
C VAL A 147 -10.87 6.41 -6.90
N ARG A 148 -9.98 7.15 -6.27
CA ARG A 148 -9.26 8.24 -6.96
C ARG A 148 -8.37 7.65 -8.08
N LEU A 149 -9.05 7.02 -9.03
CA LEU A 149 -8.70 6.27 -10.23
C LEU A 149 -9.90 6.44 -11.18
N LEU A 150 -10.40 7.67 -11.28
CA LEU A 150 -10.84 8.11 -12.59
C LEU A 150 -9.57 8.12 -13.44
N ILE A 151 -9.49 7.13 -14.33
CA ILE A 151 -8.87 7.19 -15.65
C ILE A 151 -8.41 8.63 -15.92
N PHE A 152 -7.09 8.83 -15.95
CA PHE A 152 -6.31 10.08 -15.77
C PHE A 152 -5.85 10.41 -14.33
N ASN A 153 -4.58 10.04 -14.11
CA ASN A 153 -3.71 10.30 -12.97
C ASN A 153 -4.06 9.57 -11.67
N CYS A 154 -3.43 8.41 -11.50
CA CYS A 154 -3.16 7.79 -10.20
C CYS A 154 -2.46 8.79 -9.28
N THR A 155 -3.23 9.52 -8.50
CA THR A 155 -2.76 10.15 -7.27
C THR A 155 -3.51 9.46 -6.15
N CYS A 156 -3.06 8.25 -5.82
CA CYS A 156 -3.38 7.57 -4.56
C CYS A 156 -3.33 8.61 -3.44
N TRP A 157 -4.19 8.50 -2.43
CA TRP A 157 -4.16 9.45 -1.31
C TRP A 157 -2.78 9.55 -0.64
N GLY A 158 -1.88 8.59 -0.87
CA GLY A 158 -0.49 8.63 -0.47
C GLY A 158 0.24 9.85 -1.00
N ASN A 159 -0.13 10.36 -2.18
CA ASN A 159 0.39 11.60 -2.74
C ASN A 159 -0.44 12.84 -2.37
N PHE A 160 -1.29 12.75 -1.35
CA PHE A 160 -1.93 13.92 -0.76
C PHE A 160 -0.87 14.81 -0.10
N ARG A 161 -1.01 16.13 -0.28
CA ARG A 161 -0.15 17.12 0.34
C ARG A 161 -1.01 18.27 0.87
N SER A 162 -0.63 18.77 2.04
CA SER A 162 -1.20 19.97 2.62
C SER A 162 -0.15 20.64 3.51
N SER A 163 -0.20 21.97 3.64
CA SER A 163 0.55 22.71 4.65
C SER A 163 0.15 22.33 6.08
N HIS A 164 -1.00 21.68 6.26
CA HIS A 164 -1.48 21.17 7.55
C HIS A 164 -0.87 19.82 7.94
N LEU A 165 -0.06 19.20 7.08
CA LEU A 165 0.67 17.99 7.46
C LEU A 165 1.83 18.37 8.41
N PRO A 166 1.91 17.79 9.62
CA PRO A 166 2.94 18.09 10.60
C PRO A 166 4.25 17.38 10.22
N LEU A 167 4.90 17.87 9.18
CA LEU A 167 6.18 17.33 8.70
C LEU A 167 7.33 17.80 9.59
N THR A 168 8.21 16.86 9.93
CA THR A 168 9.43 17.12 10.69
C THR A 168 10.64 17.10 9.76
N GLU A 169 11.80 17.52 10.27
CA GLU A 169 13.08 17.38 9.56
C GLU A 169 13.38 15.91 9.16
N TYR A 170 12.92 14.94 9.96
CA TYR A 170 13.12 13.51 9.68
C TYR A 170 12.29 13.06 8.48
N ASP A 171 11.06 13.55 8.35
CA ASP A 171 10.19 13.25 7.21
C ASP A 171 10.74 13.89 5.92
N GLN A 172 11.30 15.11 6.02
CA GLN A 172 11.92 15.82 4.90
C GLN A 172 13.21 15.15 4.43
N ALA A 173 14.09 14.75 5.36
CA ALA A 173 15.31 14.01 5.04
C ALA A 173 14.99 12.64 4.42
N LEU A 174 13.97 11.95 4.96
CA LEU A 174 13.48 10.70 4.38
C LEU A 174 12.98 10.92 2.95
N ASP A 175 12.19 11.96 2.69
CA ASP A 175 11.70 12.29 1.35
C ASP A 175 12.85 12.52 0.36
N ALA A 176 13.88 13.26 0.78
CA ALA A 176 15.04 13.60 -0.02
C ALA A 176 15.94 12.40 -0.38
N GLU A 177 16.00 11.38 0.47
CA GLU A 177 16.85 10.19 0.25
C GLU A 177 16.13 9.06 -0.50
N THR A 178 14.82 9.16 -0.72
CA THR A 178 14.08 8.13 -1.48
C THR A 178 14.32 8.24 -2.98
N LEU A 179 14.16 7.13 -3.71
CA LEU A 179 14.31 7.07 -5.18
C LEU A 179 13.41 8.06 -5.94
N ASN A 180 12.35 8.58 -5.31
CA ASN A 180 11.48 9.61 -5.88
C ASN A 180 11.79 11.00 -5.26
N ALA A 181 13.07 11.26 -4.98
CA ALA A 181 13.55 12.51 -4.40
C ALA A 181 13.13 13.72 -5.25
N GLY A 182 12.57 14.74 -4.62
CA GLY A 182 12.23 16.01 -5.29
C GLY A 182 10.90 16.04 -6.04
N GLU A 183 10.27 14.90 -6.34
CA GLU A 183 8.89 14.90 -6.86
C GLU A 183 7.85 15.23 -5.76
N GLN A 184 8.27 15.24 -4.48
CA GLN A 184 7.39 15.35 -3.30
C GLN A 184 6.20 14.39 -3.38
N ALA A 185 6.39 13.32 -4.17
CA ALA A 185 5.41 12.34 -4.50
C ALA A 185 5.32 11.35 -3.35
N SER A 186 4.10 11.13 -2.89
CA SER A 186 3.76 10.21 -1.81
C SER A 186 4.10 10.67 -0.37
N ILE A 187 4.11 11.98 -0.09
CA ILE A 187 4.43 12.48 1.27
C ILE A 187 3.47 11.97 2.36
N PHE A 188 2.17 11.86 2.05
CA PHE A 188 1.19 11.32 2.99
C PHE A 188 1.42 9.83 3.26
N GLU A 189 1.82 9.05 2.25
CA GLU A 189 2.22 7.66 2.44
C GLU A 189 3.50 7.53 3.30
N LYS A 190 4.48 8.41 3.09
CA LYS A 190 5.74 8.40 3.86
C LYS A 190 5.54 8.62 5.36
N ILE A 191 4.49 9.35 5.76
CA ILE A 191 4.25 9.66 7.17
C ILE A 191 3.24 8.73 7.86
N ILE A 192 2.50 7.88 7.12
CA ILE A 192 1.49 6.96 7.69
C ILE A 192 1.73 5.47 7.40
N SER A 193 2.42 5.11 6.32
CA SER A 193 2.50 3.71 5.89
C SER A 193 3.61 2.96 6.60
N GLY A 194 3.39 1.65 6.77
CA GLY A 194 4.27 0.77 7.53
C GLY A 194 5.71 0.79 7.03
N MET A 195 5.94 0.91 5.72
CA MET A 195 7.29 0.95 5.13
C MET A 195 8.19 2.01 5.77
N TYR A 196 7.62 3.13 6.20
CA TYR A 196 8.38 4.30 6.66
C TYR A 196 8.29 4.54 8.17
N LEU A 197 7.27 4.05 8.88
CA LEU A 197 7.14 4.29 10.33
C LEU A 197 8.41 3.87 11.11
N GLY A 198 8.95 2.69 10.82
CA GLY A 198 10.19 2.22 11.45
C GLY A 198 11.43 3.02 11.02
N GLU A 199 11.48 3.50 9.77
CA GLU A 199 12.57 4.34 9.27
C GLU A 199 12.59 5.72 9.94
N ILE A 200 11.41 6.28 10.24
CA ILE A 200 11.29 7.54 10.96
C ILE A 200 11.80 7.37 12.39
N VAL A 201 11.42 6.29 13.08
CA VAL A 201 11.97 5.96 14.41
C VAL A 201 13.49 5.80 14.34
N ARG A 202 14.02 5.11 13.34
CA ARG A 202 15.48 4.95 13.14
C ARG A 202 16.18 6.30 13.02
N ARG A 203 15.65 7.23 12.20
CA ARG A 203 16.23 8.56 11.98
C ARG A 203 16.28 9.40 13.26
N VAL A 204 15.22 9.37 14.06
CA VAL A 204 15.20 10.08 15.34
C VAL A 204 16.23 9.47 16.29
N LEU A 205 16.28 8.13 16.40
CA LEU A 205 17.28 7.45 17.23
C LEU A 205 18.72 7.72 16.77
N HIS A 206 18.95 7.81 15.46
CA HIS A 206 20.25 8.15 14.88
C HIS A 206 20.71 9.54 15.32
N LYS A 207 19.83 10.54 15.17
CA LYS A 207 20.12 11.91 15.60
C LYS A 207 20.37 12.00 17.11
N MET A 208 19.59 11.28 17.91
CA MET A 208 19.82 11.20 19.37
C MET A 208 21.15 10.53 19.72
N ALA A 209 21.59 9.53 18.94
CA ALA A 209 22.89 8.90 19.12
C ALA A 209 24.04 9.87 18.82
N GLU A 210 23.92 10.65 17.74
CA GLU A 210 24.93 11.63 17.30
C GLU A 210 25.02 12.86 18.21
N GLU A 211 23.88 13.47 18.56
CA GLU A 211 23.87 14.77 19.24
C GLU A 211 23.86 14.66 20.77
N ALA A 212 23.32 13.57 21.32
CA ALA A 212 23.11 13.42 22.75
C ALA A 212 23.85 12.23 23.36
N ALA A 213 24.72 11.55 22.59
CA ALA A 213 25.40 10.32 22.99
C ALA A 213 24.43 9.31 23.63
N PHE A 214 23.21 9.20 23.07
CA PHE A 214 22.10 8.48 23.70
C PHE A 214 22.40 6.99 23.96
N PHE A 215 23.26 6.39 23.14
CA PHE A 215 23.78 5.03 23.30
C PHE A 215 25.27 4.98 23.70
N GLY A 216 25.88 6.12 24.04
CA GLY A 216 27.33 6.29 24.08
C GLY A 216 27.85 6.54 22.67
N ASP A 217 28.42 5.52 22.04
CA ASP A 217 28.86 5.56 20.65
C ASP A 217 27.67 5.37 19.68
N VAL A 218 27.81 5.91 18.46
CA VAL A 218 26.80 5.75 17.40
C VAL A 218 26.83 4.30 16.89
N PRO A 219 25.73 3.52 17.06
CA PRO A 219 25.70 2.13 16.62
C PRO A 219 25.79 2.03 15.09
N PRO A 220 26.73 1.27 14.50
CA PRO A 220 26.90 1.20 13.04
C PRO A 220 25.64 0.74 12.30
N LYS A 221 24.90 -0.22 12.88
CA LYS A 221 23.63 -0.71 12.31
C LYS A 221 22.57 0.38 12.20
N LEU A 222 22.62 1.40 13.07
CA LEU A 222 21.65 2.49 13.05
C LEU A 222 21.82 3.39 11.82
N GLN A 223 22.98 3.37 11.16
CA GLN A 223 23.26 4.10 9.91
C GLN A 223 22.61 3.43 8.68
N ILE A 224 22.21 2.15 8.78
CA ILE A 224 21.67 1.38 7.67
C ILE A 224 20.20 1.79 7.44
N PRO A 225 19.85 2.37 6.28
CA PRO A 225 18.46 2.73 5.99
C PRO A 225 17.53 1.52 6.03
N PHE A 226 16.31 1.70 6.54
CA PHE A 226 15.25 0.68 6.63
C PHE A 226 15.60 -0.57 7.47
N VAL A 227 16.67 -0.55 8.26
CA VAL A 227 17.03 -1.65 9.19
C VAL A 227 15.91 -1.91 10.23
N LEU A 228 15.24 -0.84 10.67
CA LEU A 228 14.13 -0.90 11.60
C LEU A 228 12.81 -0.90 10.83
N ARG A 229 12.13 -2.06 10.80
CA ARG A 229 10.86 -2.26 10.09
C ARG A 229 9.66 -2.12 11.04
N THR A 230 8.46 -1.92 10.47
CA THR A 230 7.20 -1.80 11.22
C THR A 230 6.95 -2.93 12.22
N PRO A 231 7.20 -4.22 11.91
CA PRO A 231 6.98 -5.28 12.88
C PRO A 231 7.90 -5.16 14.11
N HIS A 232 9.10 -4.61 13.91
CA HIS A 232 10.04 -4.37 15.02
C HIS A 232 9.50 -3.24 15.91
N MET A 233 9.09 -2.11 15.30
CA MET A 233 8.46 -0.99 16.01
C MET A 233 7.20 -1.44 16.76
N SER A 234 6.33 -2.21 16.10
CA SER A 234 5.09 -2.72 16.69
C SER A 234 5.38 -3.61 17.91
N ALA A 235 6.36 -4.52 17.81
CA ALA A 235 6.76 -5.37 18.94
C ALA A 235 7.31 -4.55 20.12
N MET A 236 8.07 -3.48 19.87
CA MET A 236 8.56 -2.59 20.92
C MET A 236 7.44 -1.75 21.54
N HIS A 237 6.49 -1.26 20.73
CA HIS A 237 5.37 -0.45 21.19
C HIS A 237 4.36 -1.23 22.06
N HIS A 238 4.16 -2.51 21.77
CA HIS A 238 3.27 -3.39 22.54
C HIS A 238 3.92 -3.99 23.79
N ASP A 239 5.18 -3.67 24.07
CA ASP A 239 5.87 -4.22 25.24
C ASP A 239 5.35 -3.59 26.53
N THR A 240 4.58 -4.37 27.29
CA THR A 240 4.03 -4.00 28.59
C THR A 240 4.84 -4.56 29.77
N SER A 241 5.97 -5.20 29.51
CA SER A 241 6.83 -5.74 30.57
C SER A 241 7.44 -4.60 31.41
N PRO A 242 7.57 -4.78 32.74
CA PRO A 242 8.05 -3.71 33.63
C PRO A 242 9.47 -3.25 33.32
N ASP A 243 10.30 -4.13 32.73
CA ASP A 243 11.68 -3.87 32.33
C ASP A 243 11.84 -3.58 30.82
N LEU A 244 10.74 -3.60 30.05
CA LEU A 244 10.73 -3.44 28.60
C LEU A 244 11.69 -4.43 27.90
N LYS A 245 11.60 -5.70 28.27
CA LYS A 245 12.52 -6.76 27.81
C LYS A 245 12.48 -6.95 26.30
N VAL A 246 11.31 -6.84 25.67
CA VAL A 246 11.15 -6.99 24.22
C VAL A 246 11.84 -5.83 23.52
N VAL A 247 11.72 -4.60 24.04
CA VAL A 247 12.47 -3.43 23.54
C VAL A 247 13.97 -3.69 23.60
N GLY A 248 14.47 -4.14 24.75
CA GLY A 248 15.88 -4.50 24.93
C GLY A 248 16.35 -5.57 23.93
N SER A 249 15.57 -6.63 23.74
CA SER A 249 15.88 -7.70 22.77
C SER A 249 15.92 -7.16 21.35
N LYS A 250 14.90 -6.40 20.92
CA LYS A 250 14.85 -5.86 19.56
C LYS A 250 15.99 -4.90 19.25
N LEU A 251 16.35 -4.03 20.18
CA LEU A 251 17.51 -3.14 20.03
C LEU A 251 18.81 -3.94 19.91
N LYS A 252 18.96 -5.02 20.68
CA LYS A 252 20.11 -5.91 20.59
C LYS A 252 20.16 -6.68 19.27
N ASP A 253 19.05 -7.32 18.89
CA ASP A 253 19.00 -8.25 17.77
C ASP A 253 19.08 -7.53 16.41
N ILE A 254 18.55 -6.30 16.32
CA ILE A 254 18.45 -5.55 15.06
C ILE A 254 19.56 -4.53 14.92
N LEU A 255 19.88 -3.83 16.02
CA LEU A 255 20.80 -2.69 16.00
C LEU A 255 22.14 -3.00 16.69
N GLU A 256 22.31 -4.21 17.23
CA GLU A 256 23.50 -4.64 17.99
C GLU A 256 23.76 -3.77 19.23
N ILE A 257 22.73 -3.09 19.73
CA ILE A 257 22.80 -2.22 20.91
C ILE A 257 22.57 -3.05 22.16
N SER A 258 23.65 -3.32 22.90
CA SER A 258 23.61 -4.04 24.18
C SER A 258 23.52 -3.09 25.38
N ASN A 259 23.17 -3.63 26.55
CA ASN A 259 23.20 -2.90 27.84
C ASN A 259 22.30 -1.66 27.93
N THR A 260 21.15 -1.65 27.23
CA THR A 260 20.20 -0.54 27.28
C THR A 260 19.56 -0.42 28.68
N SER A 261 19.60 0.79 29.24
CA SER A 261 18.94 1.10 30.51
C SER A 261 17.42 1.13 30.37
N LEU A 262 16.67 0.94 31.47
CA LEU A 262 15.21 1.08 31.45
C LEU A 262 14.77 2.48 30.97
N LYS A 263 15.51 3.52 31.33
CA LYS A 263 15.26 4.90 30.88
C LYS A 263 15.37 5.00 29.35
N THR A 264 16.43 4.44 28.77
CA THR A 264 16.63 4.37 27.31
C THR A 264 15.47 3.64 26.63
N ARG A 265 15.06 2.49 27.16
CA ARG A 265 13.95 1.71 26.60
C ARG A 265 12.61 2.46 26.65
N LYS A 266 12.33 3.18 27.75
CA LYS A 266 11.13 4.02 27.87
C LYS A 266 11.06 5.10 26.79
N VAL A 267 12.17 5.78 26.52
CA VAL A 267 12.25 6.77 25.44
C VAL A 267 11.99 6.14 24.08
N VAL A 268 12.53 4.94 23.81
CA VAL A 268 12.27 4.21 22.55
C VAL A 268 10.78 3.89 22.39
N VAL A 269 10.11 3.45 23.46
CA VAL A 269 8.66 3.19 23.43
C VAL A 269 7.87 4.46 23.18
N GLU A 270 8.22 5.56 23.86
CA GLU A 270 7.58 6.86 23.66
C GLU A 270 7.72 7.36 22.22
N LEU A 271 8.90 7.16 21.61
CA LEU A 271 9.16 7.50 20.22
C LEU A 271 8.29 6.65 19.27
N CYS A 272 8.17 5.35 19.54
CA CYS A 272 7.27 4.47 18.79
C CYS A 272 5.82 4.95 18.91
N ASP A 273 5.38 5.33 20.11
CA ASP A 273 4.03 5.81 20.36
C ASP A 273 3.72 7.13 19.62
N ILE A 274 4.65 8.09 19.64
CA ILE A 274 4.51 9.37 18.92
C ILE A 274 4.34 9.13 17.41
N VAL A 275 5.22 8.30 16.82
CA VAL A 275 5.20 8.03 15.38
C VAL A 275 3.93 7.25 14.98
N ALA A 276 3.54 6.24 15.77
CA ALA A 276 2.32 5.46 15.53
C ALA A 276 1.07 6.31 15.68
N THR A 277 0.96 7.08 16.77
CA THR A 277 -0.19 7.96 17.04
C THR A 277 -0.34 9.02 15.96
N ARG A 278 0.77 9.62 15.50
CA ARG A 278 0.75 10.56 14.37
C ARG A 278 0.20 9.88 13.11
N GLY A 279 0.74 8.72 12.73
CA GLY A 279 0.28 7.96 11.55
C GLY A 279 -1.20 7.59 11.62
N ALA A 280 -1.67 7.13 12.77
CA ALA A 280 -3.07 6.77 13.00
C ALA A 280 -4.01 7.98 12.90
N ARG A 281 -3.65 9.11 13.53
CA ARG A 281 -4.47 10.34 13.50
C ARG A 281 -4.57 10.93 12.09
N LEU A 282 -3.46 10.93 11.34
CA LEU A 282 -3.46 11.39 9.94
C LEU A 282 -4.28 10.47 9.04
N SER A 283 -4.18 9.15 9.23
CA SER A 283 -5.01 8.17 8.52
C SER A 283 -6.51 8.40 8.80
N ALA A 284 -6.87 8.60 10.07
CA ALA A 284 -8.24 8.91 10.47
C ALA A 284 -8.75 10.23 9.86
N ALA A 285 -7.90 11.25 9.75
CA ALA A 285 -8.25 12.50 9.07
C ALA A 285 -8.53 12.28 7.57
N GLY A 286 -7.76 11.40 6.91
CA GLY A 286 -8.02 10.99 5.53
C GLY A 286 -9.38 10.29 5.36
N ILE A 287 -9.72 9.38 6.27
CA ILE A 287 -11.03 8.71 6.31
C ILE A 287 -12.15 9.74 6.52
N LEU A 288 -12.00 10.65 7.48
CA LEU A 288 -12.97 11.71 7.73
C LEU A 288 -13.15 12.61 6.49
N GLY A 289 -12.08 12.88 5.75
CA GLY A 289 -12.16 13.59 4.47
C GLY A 289 -13.06 12.90 3.45
N ILE A 290 -12.93 11.58 3.32
CA ILE A 290 -13.81 10.75 2.47
C ILE A 290 -15.26 10.84 2.96
N LEU A 291 -15.49 10.64 4.26
CA LEU A 291 -16.82 10.70 4.85
C LEU A 291 -17.50 12.06 4.64
N LYS A 292 -16.76 13.16 4.86
CA LYS A 292 -17.29 14.51 4.59
C LYS A 292 -17.66 14.67 3.12
N LYS A 293 -16.84 14.16 2.20
CA LYS A 293 -17.13 14.26 0.76
C LYS A 293 -18.38 13.48 0.36
N THR A 294 -18.59 12.29 0.91
CA THR A 294 -19.77 11.46 0.61
C THR A 294 -21.05 11.99 1.25
N HIS A 295 -20.98 12.53 2.49
CA HIS A 295 -22.14 13.09 3.19
C HIS A 295 -22.53 14.51 2.74
N SER A 296 -21.60 15.27 2.18
CA SER A 296 -21.90 16.62 1.65
C SER A 296 -22.85 16.58 0.44
N GLY A 297 -23.03 15.41 -0.19
CA GLY A 297 -24.03 15.17 -1.23
C GLY A 297 -25.42 14.76 -0.73
N THR A 298 -25.60 14.50 0.57
CA THR A 298 -26.91 14.15 1.18
C THR A 298 -27.62 15.34 1.82
N GLY A 299 -27.10 16.56 1.62
CA GLY A 299 -27.81 17.79 1.97
C GLY A 299 -29.09 17.92 1.15
N LYS A 300 -30.22 17.65 1.81
CA LYS A 300 -31.57 17.86 1.31
C LYS A 300 -31.73 19.31 0.80
N SER A 301 -32.17 19.43 -0.45
CA SER A 301 -33.13 20.46 -0.87
C SER A 301 -34.42 20.31 -0.09
#